data_AF-A0A971UQN4-F1
#
_entry.id   AF-A0A971UQN4-F1
#
_cell.length_a   1.000
_cell.length_b   1.000
_cell.length_c   1.000
_cell.angle_alpha   90.00
_cell.angle_beta   90.00
_cell.angle_gamma   90.00
#
_symmetry.space_group_name_H-M   'P 1'
#
loop_
_entity.id
_entity.type
_entity.pdbx_description
1 polymer ?
#
loop_
_entity_poly.entity_id
_entity_poly.type
_entity_poly.pdbx_seq_one_letter_code
_entity_poly.pdbx_strand_id
1 'polypeptide(L)'
;MVRRSAVRFCLAAALALAAACPALADLGPEHVLLVVNLNSPDSMAIRDAYLARYPGVHVWSYAGSTSPTITRAVFESELRSPLDTYLRTAEFNGEPLYKQIRVLVTTKGVPRRIDDFDTPGYGDLPNQMLTEYSAGRFDAAAVDSDLTLLHQSLMAGTTPEPWNYANNHVRNPYHAATQRMDTYARDNATTAKTGLTFMTTRNGWENGKGTPAEKLASGDIYLVARLTGYTAAEAIAALNRGGTIPIVRQGVTFVIDRDDQSLDDDAPYSQGVDFPETRDVLTAAGFSVIYDQTDAVFVTTAPLPVLGYAGYGRNHNPFTVPTTYILDWLAFSLSPGAVFNTYESFNGRYWEDWRPHDTQGQAADWLRIGGTLALAHVWEPLTFAVGDNEILYDRMLNRGWTFVEAAYASLPVLSWQNIVVGDPLTRFEVSDAGPPLIQAFTDDDRHWVYQNIPVSLANGGHRVGLTATVLDLNGNTGVTLAARKQPGSGTGEVDVVAEAVAGRWTLYGSGYALGASGPLVIEVVCQGNLWPTPTVVTVPMTCVKLGDIDGNGGAEPTDMSLLINRLNGITTPAEIDALRFDLDRNGGAEPGDLSLLVVILNGML
;
A
#
# COMPACT_ATOMS: atom_id res chain seq x y z
N MET A 1 -25.91 45.89 44.40
CA MET A 1 -27.16 45.57 43.67
C MET A 1 -26.90 45.82 42.18
N VAL A 2 -27.10 44.79 41.38
CA VAL A 2 -26.53 44.54 40.05
C VAL A 2 -27.12 45.47 38.97
N ARG A 3 -26.28 46.05 38.10
CA ARG A 3 -26.71 46.54 36.79
C ARG A 3 -25.94 45.81 35.68
N ARG A 4 -26.73 45.19 34.82
CA ARG A 4 -26.37 44.37 33.67
C ARG A 4 -25.70 45.23 32.59
N SER A 5 -24.59 44.74 32.03
CA SER A 5 -24.00 45.24 30.79
C SER A 5 -23.95 44.09 29.80
N ALA A 6 -24.79 44.17 28.76
CA ALA A 6 -24.80 43.23 27.66
C ALA A 6 -23.56 43.46 26.79
N VAL A 7 -22.64 42.49 26.77
CA VAL A 7 -21.53 42.44 25.81
C VAL A 7 -22.05 41.71 24.56
N ARG A 8 -22.18 42.45 23.46
CA ARG A 8 -22.45 41.92 22.13
C ARG A 8 -21.18 41.22 21.63
N PHE A 9 -21.26 39.91 21.40
CA PHE A 9 -20.23 39.15 20.67
C PHE A 9 -20.32 39.55 19.19
N CYS A 10 -19.32 40.29 18.71
CA CYS A 10 -19.06 40.43 17.28
C CYS A 10 -18.30 39.17 16.81
N LEU A 11 -18.98 38.35 16.00
CA LEU A 11 -18.40 37.22 15.31
C LEU A 11 -17.49 37.76 14.19
N ALA A 12 -16.19 37.87 14.45
CA ALA A 12 -15.20 38.15 13.41
C ALA A 12 -14.87 36.83 12.71
N ALA A 13 -15.34 36.70 11.47
CA ALA A 13 -14.96 35.60 10.58
C ALA A 13 -13.45 35.72 10.28
N ALA A 14 -12.66 34.84 10.89
CA ALA A 14 -11.27 34.64 10.51
C ALA A 14 -11.24 33.86 9.19
N LEU A 15 -11.15 34.59 8.08
CA LEU A 15 -10.76 34.03 6.79
C LEU A 15 -9.28 33.61 6.93
N ALA A 16 -9.04 32.33 7.20
CA ALA A 16 -7.71 31.76 7.11
C ALA A 16 -7.31 31.75 5.62
N LEU A 17 -6.48 32.71 5.21
CA LEU A 17 -5.64 32.53 4.03
C LEU A 17 -4.70 31.37 4.35
N ALA A 18 -5.10 30.17 3.95
CA ALA A 18 -4.14 29.10 3.74
C ALA A 18 -3.18 29.61 2.66
N ALA A 19 -1.99 30.05 3.08
CA ALA A 19 -0.87 30.15 2.17
C ALA A 19 -0.73 28.76 1.56
N ALA A 20 -1.08 28.62 0.28
CA ALA A 20 -0.76 27.44 -0.48
C ALA A 20 0.75 27.25 -0.32
N CYS A 21 1.15 26.23 0.44
CA CYS A 21 2.47 25.64 0.22
C CYS A 21 2.53 25.40 -1.29
N PRO A 22 3.56 25.88 -2.01
CA PRO A 22 3.76 25.38 -3.35
C PRO A 22 3.79 23.86 -3.20
N ALA A 23 2.84 23.17 -3.84
CA ALA A 23 2.93 21.73 -3.97
C ALA A 23 4.34 21.46 -4.47
N LEU A 24 5.14 20.71 -3.69
CA LEU A 24 6.40 20.15 -4.18
C LEU A 24 6.05 19.50 -5.52
N ALA A 25 6.71 19.87 -6.62
CA ALA A 25 6.21 19.49 -7.94
C ALA A 25 6.42 17.98 -8.14
N ASP A 26 5.36 17.20 -7.94
CA ASP A 26 5.44 15.74 -8.06
C ASP A 26 5.90 15.33 -9.47
N LEU A 27 6.71 14.26 -9.57
CA LEU A 27 6.94 13.62 -10.86
C LEU A 27 5.62 13.13 -11.44
N GLY A 28 5.16 13.80 -12.49
CA GLY A 28 4.03 13.39 -13.33
C GLY A 28 4.43 12.69 -14.64
N PRO A 29 3.43 12.17 -15.40
CA PRO A 29 3.61 11.56 -16.72
C PRO A 29 4.49 12.37 -17.69
N GLU A 30 4.38 13.69 -17.66
CA GLU A 30 5.13 14.63 -18.49
C GLU A 30 6.65 14.66 -18.22
N HIS A 31 7.10 14.05 -17.13
CA HIS A 31 8.52 13.93 -16.79
C HIS A 31 9.12 12.58 -17.23
N VAL A 32 8.31 11.71 -17.85
CA VAL A 32 8.67 10.34 -18.19
C VAL A 32 8.84 10.19 -19.70
N LEU A 33 9.94 9.55 -20.11
CA LEU A 33 10.17 9.09 -21.48
C LEU A 33 10.27 7.57 -21.52
N LEU A 34 9.34 6.94 -22.25
CA LEU A 34 9.37 5.50 -22.51
C LEU A 34 10.33 5.18 -23.66
N VAL A 35 11.21 4.20 -23.45
CA VAL A 35 12.16 3.66 -24.43
C VAL A 35 11.62 2.34 -24.98
N VAL A 36 11.24 2.35 -26.26
CA VAL A 36 10.53 1.25 -26.93
C VAL A 36 11.36 0.68 -28.06
N ASN A 37 11.61 -0.64 -28.04
CA ASN A 37 12.25 -1.36 -29.13
C ASN A 37 11.19 -1.92 -30.09
N LEU A 38 11.12 -1.38 -31.30
CA LEU A 38 10.19 -1.77 -32.36
C LEU A 38 10.42 -3.21 -32.87
N ASN A 39 11.60 -3.79 -32.62
CA ASN A 39 11.88 -5.20 -32.93
C ASN A 39 11.31 -6.16 -31.87
N SER A 40 10.74 -5.66 -30.78
CA SER A 40 10.13 -6.46 -29.71
C SER A 40 8.62 -6.25 -29.65
N PRO A 41 7.80 -7.27 -29.97
CA PRO A 41 6.36 -7.23 -29.74
C PRO A 41 5.99 -6.97 -28.28
N ASP A 42 6.76 -7.52 -27.34
CA ASP A 42 6.58 -7.30 -25.91
C ASP A 42 6.76 -5.82 -25.53
N SER A 43 7.77 -5.16 -26.11
CA SER A 43 8.05 -3.74 -25.87
C SER A 43 6.89 -2.86 -26.33
N MET A 44 6.32 -3.16 -27.49
CA MET A 44 5.16 -2.44 -28.04
C MET A 44 3.88 -2.69 -27.23
N ALA A 45 3.65 -3.92 -26.76
CA ALA A 45 2.51 -4.23 -25.90
C ALA A 45 2.57 -3.47 -24.56
N ILE A 46 3.76 -3.39 -23.96
CA ILE A 46 3.99 -2.62 -22.73
C ILE A 46 3.80 -1.12 -22.99
N ARG A 47 4.29 -0.60 -24.12
CA ARG A 47 4.05 0.80 -24.53
C ARG A 47 2.56 1.13 -24.54
N ASP A 48 1.76 0.31 -25.22
CA ASP A 48 0.34 0.59 -25.39
C ASP A 48 -0.40 0.58 -24.04
N ALA A 49 -0.05 -0.37 -23.15
CA ALA A 49 -0.58 -0.42 -21.80
C ALA A 49 -0.16 0.79 -20.94
N TYR A 50 1.10 1.21 -21.01
CA TYR A 50 1.61 2.34 -20.23
C TYR A 50 1.00 3.67 -20.68
N LEU A 51 0.84 3.88 -21.99
CA LEU A 51 0.18 5.06 -22.54
C LEU A 51 -1.31 5.13 -22.22
N ALA A 52 -1.99 3.98 -22.16
CA ALA A 52 -3.39 3.92 -21.75
C ALA A 52 -3.57 4.35 -20.28
N ARG A 53 -2.58 4.06 -19.43
CA ARG A 53 -2.59 4.44 -18.02
C ARG A 53 -2.18 5.89 -17.79
N TYR A 54 -1.16 6.37 -18.49
CA TYR A 54 -0.56 7.68 -18.29
C TYR A 54 -0.56 8.51 -19.58
N PRO A 55 -1.71 9.11 -19.95
CA PRO A 55 -1.76 10.03 -21.08
C PRO A 55 -0.93 11.28 -20.75
N GLY A 56 0.18 11.47 -21.47
CA GLY A 56 1.15 12.55 -21.21
C GLY A 56 2.61 12.08 -21.17
N VAL A 57 2.83 10.76 -21.08
CA VAL A 57 4.18 10.17 -21.20
C VAL A 57 4.74 10.40 -22.60
N HIS A 58 6.02 10.78 -22.65
CA HIS A 58 6.75 10.88 -23.91
C HIS A 58 7.22 9.49 -24.35
N VAL A 59 7.37 9.28 -25.67
CA VAL A 59 7.85 8.01 -26.21
C VAL A 59 8.98 8.25 -27.19
N TRP A 60 10.08 7.54 -26.99
CA TRP A 60 11.11 7.36 -27.98
C TRP A 60 11.15 5.89 -28.42
N SER A 61 11.17 5.68 -29.73
CA SER A 61 11.17 4.34 -30.31
C SER A 61 12.38 4.17 -31.23
N TYR A 62 13.00 2.98 -31.17
CA TYR A 62 14.12 2.59 -32.02
C TYR A 62 13.95 1.15 -32.49
N ALA A 63 14.69 0.76 -33.52
CA ALA A 63 14.77 -0.64 -33.97
C ALA A 63 16.22 -1.09 -33.81
N GLY A 64 16.47 -1.99 -32.85
CA GLY A 64 17.81 -2.48 -32.54
C GLY A 64 17.78 -3.90 -31.97
N SER A 65 18.89 -4.30 -31.35
CA SER A 65 19.08 -5.61 -30.75
C SER A 65 17.99 -5.93 -29.72
N THR A 66 17.47 -7.15 -29.77
CA THR A 66 16.61 -7.75 -28.73
C THR A 66 17.39 -8.70 -27.83
N SER A 67 18.70 -8.82 -28.03
CA SER A 67 19.57 -9.64 -27.18
C SER A 67 19.56 -9.08 -25.75
N PRO A 68 19.39 -9.93 -24.73
CA PRO A 68 19.56 -9.54 -23.32
C PRO A 68 20.86 -8.80 -23.02
N THR A 69 21.95 -9.27 -23.64
CA THR A 69 23.30 -8.74 -23.50
C THR A 69 23.78 -8.19 -24.84
N ILE A 70 24.36 -7.00 -24.79
CA ILE A 70 24.96 -6.31 -25.94
C ILE A 70 26.36 -5.83 -25.59
N THR A 71 27.18 -5.62 -26.61
CA THR A 71 28.49 -4.99 -26.41
C THR A 71 28.32 -3.49 -26.15
N ARG A 72 29.32 -2.88 -25.50
CA ARG A 72 29.41 -1.42 -25.31
C ARG A 72 29.22 -0.65 -26.63
N ALA A 73 29.79 -1.13 -27.73
CA ALA A 73 29.66 -0.50 -29.05
C ALA A 73 28.21 -0.55 -29.59
N VAL A 74 27.49 -1.64 -29.37
CA VAL A 74 26.07 -1.76 -29.75
C VAL A 74 25.21 -0.85 -28.87
N PHE A 75 25.47 -0.82 -27.56
CA PHE A 75 24.79 0.11 -26.65
C PHE A 75 24.97 1.57 -27.09
N GLU A 76 26.19 1.98 -27.39
CA GLU A 76 26.51 3.34 -27.82
C GLU A 76 25.80 3.73 -29.13
N SER A 77 25.83 2.85 -30.12
CA SER A 77 25.34 3.13 -31.48
C SER A 77 23.83 2.97 -31.64
N GLU A 78 23.19 2.01 -30.96
CA GLU A 78 21.76 1.73 -31.11
C GLU A 78 20.89 2.43 -30.06
N LEU A 79 21.41 2.64 -28.85
CA LEU A 79 20.63 3.15 -27.71
C LEU A 79 21.11 4.52 -27.24
N ARG A 80 22.34 4.61 -26.70
CA ARG A 80 22.82 5.79 -25.97
C ARG A 80 22.88 7.04 -26.85
N SER A 81 23.63 6.99 -27.96
CA SER A 81 23.86 8.18 -28.80
C SER A 81 22.57 8.65 -29.50
N PRO A 82 21.73 7.76 -30.07
CA PRO A 82 20.45 8.17 -30.64
C PRO A 82 19.48 8.77 -29.62
N LEU A 83 19.39 8.21 -28.41
CA LEU A 83 18.51 8.70 -27.36
C LEU A 83 18.99 10.05 -26.78
N ASP A 84 20.29 10.21 -26.55
CA ASP A 84 20.90 11.48 -26.14
C ASP A 84 20.64 12.58 -27.17
N THR A 85 20.82 12.27 -28.46
CA THR A 85 20.52 13.19 -29.56
C THR A 85 19.04 13.58 -29.56
N TYR A 86 18.13 12.61 -29.40
CA TYR A 86 16.70 12.88 -29.34
C TYR A 86 16.34 13.83 -28.18
N LEU A 87 16.83 13.58 -26.96
CA LEU A 87 16.53 14.43 -25.80
C LEU A 87 17.10 15.85 -25.92
N ARG A 88 18.20 16.03 -26.65
CA ARG A 88 18.81 17.33 -26.92
C ARG A 88 18.11 18.14 -28.02
N THR A 89 17.44 17.47 -28.94
CA THR A 89 16.91 18.09 -30.17
C THR A 89 15.39 18.13 -30.25
N ALA A 90 14.69 17.17 -29.63
CA ALA A 90 13.25 17.22 -29.47
C ALA A 90 12.88 18.33 -28.47
N GLU A 91 11.83 19.08 -28.77
CA GLU A 91 11.37 20.19 -27.94
C GLU A 91 9.97 19.94 -27.37
N PHE A 92 9.76 20.42 -26.15
CA PHE A 92 8.45 20.53 -25.52
C PHE A 92 8.32 21.92 -24.89
N ASN A 93 7.24 22.65 -25.21
CA ASN A 93 7.05 24.04 -24.79
C ASN A 93 8.22 24.99 -25.16
N GLY A 94 8.87 24.74 -26.30
CA GLY A 94 9.98 25.58 -26.80
C GLY A 94 11.32 25.37 -26.10
N GLU A 95 11.45 24.33 -25.26
CA GLU A 95 12.70 23.94 -24.62
C GLU A 95 13.06 22.50 -24.98
N PRO A 96 14.36 22.16 -25.08
CA PRO A 96 14.80 20.79 -25.28
C PRO A 96 14.24 19.83 -24.22
N LEU A 97 13.82 18.65 -24.66
CA LEU A 97 13.13 17.67 -23.85
C LEU A 97 13.95 17.21 -22.64
N TYR A 98 15.30 17.24 -22.73
CA TYR A 98 16.18 16.93 -21.60
C TYR A 98 15.96 17.82 -20.37
N LYS A 99 15.43 19.04 -20.52
CA LYS A 99 15.12 19.93 -19.39
C LYS A 99 13.84 19.52 -18.67
N GLN A 100 12.95 18.82 -19.36
CA GLN A 100 11.66 18.35 -18.83
C GLN A 100 11.79 16.93 -18.26
N ILE A 101 12.34 16.00 -19.03
CA ILE A 101 12.39 14.58 -18.63
C ILE A 101 13.31 14.38 -17.43
N ARG A 102 12.81 13.62 -16.46
CA ARG A 102 13.55 13.16 -15.26
C ARG A 102 13.71 11.64 -15.25
N VAL A 103 12.75 10.94 -15.84
CA VAL A 103 12.66 9.48 -15.77
C VAL A 103 12.71 8.87 -17.17
N LEU A 104 13.58 7.88 -17.35
CA LEU A 104 13.56 6.99 -18.51
C LEU A 104 12.92 5.66 -18.11
N VAL A 105 12.10 5.10 -18.98
CA VAL A 105 11.46 3.80 -18.72
C VAL A 105 11.81 2.84 -19.85
N THR A 106 12.65 1.85 -19.57
CA THR A 106 12.94 0.77 -20.51
C THR A 106 11.83 -0.29 -20.44
N THR A 107 11.68 -1.06 -21.51
CA THR A 107 10.62 -2.08 -21.62
C THR A 107 11.22 -3.44 -21.97
N LYS A 108 10.48 -4.53 -21.72
CA LYS A 108 10.89 -5.88 -22.15
C LYS A 108 11.24 -5.90 -23.65
N GLY A 109 12.45 -6.37 -23.97
CA GLY A 109 13.00 -6.37 -25.32
C GLY A 109 13.94 -5.19 -25.64
N VAL A 110 14.06 -4.22 -24.74
CA VAL A 110 15.27 -3.38 -24.65
C VAL A 110 16.35 -4.21 -23.94
N PRO A 111 17.58 -4.32 -24.48
CA PRO A 111 18.71 -4.99 -23.83
C PRO A 111 18.88 -4.52 -22.37
N ARG A 112 19.36 -5.41 -21.50
CA ARG A 112 19.52 -5.13 -20.06
C ARG A 112 20.95 -5.17 -19.58
N ARG A 113 21.84 -5.87 -20.30
CA ARG A 113 23.24 -6.06 -19.92
C ARG A 113 24.15 -5.47 -20.99
N ILE A 114 25.14 -4.72 -20.54
CA ILE A 114 26.29 -4.32 -21.32
C ILE A 114 27.45 -5.23 -20.89
N ASP A 115 28.06 -5.90 -21.86
CA ASP A 115 29.27 -6.69 -21.63
C ASP A 115 30.48 -5.79 -21.36
N ASP A 116 31.40 -6.33 -20.56
CA ASP A 116 32.73 -5.80 -20.36
C ASP A 116 33.43 -5.57 -21.70
N PHE A 117 33.94 -4.36 -21.93
CA PHE A 117 34.36 -3.88 -23.24
C PHE A 117 35.57 -4.65 -23.77
N ASP A 118 36.59 -4.85 -22.93
CA ASP A 118 37.82 -5.51 -23.32
C ASP A 118 37.75 -7.03 -23.18
N THR A 119 36.88 -7.54 -22.29
CA THR A 119 36.77 -8.97 -22.01
C THR A 119 35.32 -9.48 -21.87
N PRO A 120 34.57 -9.59 -22.99
CA PRO A 120 33.17 -10.01 -22.98
C PRO A 120 32.91 -11.32 -22.20
N GLY A 121 31.82 -11.35 -21.44
CA GLY A 121 31.43 -12.49 -20.62
C GLY A 121 32.06 -12.55 -19.22
N TYR A 122 32.97 -11.64 -18.87
CA TYR A 122 33.53 -11.60 -17.50
C TYR A 122 32.50 -11.29 -16.42
N GLY A 123 31.40 -10.58 -16.77
CA GLY A 123 30.27 -10.40 -15.85
C GLY A 123 29.63 -11.71 -15.38
N ASP A 124 29.72 -12.80 -16.16
CA ASP A 124 29.23 -14.13 -15.79
C ASP A 124 30.21 -14.92 -14.91
N LEU A 125 31.38 -14.35 -14.62
CA LEU A 125 32.51 -15.04 -13.99
C LEU A 125 32.96 -14.26 -12.73
N PRO A 126 32.41 -14.56 -11.53
CA PRO A 126 32.60 -13.75 -10.33
C PRO A 126 34.07 -13.49 -9.95
N ASN A 127 34.94 -14.49 -10.09
CA ASN A 127 36.37 -14.35 -9.76
C ASN A 127 37.10 -13.43 -10.74
N GLN A 128 36.76 -13.52 -12.03
CA GLN A 128 37.32 -12.69 -13.09
C GLN A 128 36.81 -11.26 -12.98
N MET A 129 35.50 -11.08 -12.76
CA MET A 129 34.90 -9.78 -12.45
C MET A 129 35.60 -9.13 -11.25
N LEU A 130 35.77 -9.84 -10.13
CA LEU A 130 36.42 -9.29 -8.94
C LEU A 130 37.88 -8.89 -9.20
N THR A 131 38.58 -9.62 -10.08
CA THR A 131 39.95 -9.30 -10.50
C THR A 131 40.00 -7.99 -11.27
N GLU A 132 39.13 -7.81 -12.27
CA GLU A 132 39.04 -6.56 -13.05
C GLU A 132 38.53 -5.39 -12.20
N TYR A 133 37.54 -5.64 -11.34
CA TYR A 133 37.05 -4.65 -10.39
C TYR A 133 38.21 -4.15 -9.54
N SER A 134 38.96 -5.05 -8.90
CA SER A 134 40.11 -4.71 -8.04
C SER A 134 41.22 -3.97 -8.80
N ALA A 135 41.31 -4.13 -10.12
CA ALA A 135 42.23 -3.41 -10.99
C ALA A 135 41.71 -2.02 -11.43
N GLY A 136 40.45 -1.70 -11.16
CA GLY A 136 39.82 -0.45 -11.58
C GLY A 136 39.40 -0.43 -13.06
N ARG A 137 39.07 -1.60 -13.63
CA ARG A 137 38.89 -1.78 -15.09
C ARG A 137 37.58 -2.43 -15.51
N PHE A 138 36.78 -2.93 -14.58
CA PHE A 138 35.57 -3.68 -14.93
C PHE A 138 34.45 -2.74 -15.37
N ASP A 139 33.98 -2.82 -16.62
CA ASP A 139 33.01 -1.85 -17.16
C ASP A 139 31.70 -2.48 -17.67
N ALA A 140 31.45 -3.75 -17.36
CA ALA A 140 30.14 -4.35 -17.55
C ALA A 140 29.11 -3.67 -16.64
N ALA A 141 27.90 -3.44 -17.17
CA ALA A 141 26.87 -2.69 -16.47
C ALA A 141 25.46 -3.13 -16.87
N ALA A 142 24.47 -2.75 -16.07
CA ALA A 142 23.09 -2.70 -16.51
C ALA A 142 22.90 -1.54 -17.49
N VAL A 143 22.20 -1.79 -18.61
CA VAL A 143 21.79 -0.74 -19.56
C VAL A 143 21.05 0.39 -18.82
N ASP A 144 20.16 0.03 -17.90
CA ASP A 144 19.38 0.98 -17.12
C ASP A 144 20.27 1.86 -16.22
N SER A 145 21.27 1.27 -15.56
CA SER A 145 22.20 2.02 -14.71
C SER A 145 23.09 2.97 -15.53
N ASP A 146 23.52 2.56 -16.70
CA ASP A 146 24.32 3.38 -17.62
C ASP A 146 23.53 4.57 -18.21
N LEU A 147 22.26 4.33 -18.54
CA LEU A 147 21.34 5.37 -19.04
C LEU A 147 21.08 6.49 -18.02
N THR A 148 21.38 6.27 -16.73
CA THR A 148 21.30 7.35 -15.72
C THR A 148 22.28 8.49 -16.03
N LEU A 149 23.40 8.17 -16.71
CA LEU A 149 24.45 9.09 -17.13
C LEU A 149 24.39 9.35 -18.64
N LEU A 150 23.21 9.24 -19.26
CA LEU A 150 23.00 9.33 -20.72
C LEU A 150 23.69 10.54 -21.39
N HIS A 151 23.74 11.70 -20.73
CA HIS A 151 24.39 12.88 -21.33
C HIS A 151 25.92 12.86 -21.24
N GLN A 152 26.49 11.96 -20.45
CA GLN A 152 27.91 11.86 -20.17
C GLN A 152 28.53 10.74 -20.98
N SER A 153 29.54 11.04 -21.78
CA SER A 153 30.27 10.01 -22.51
C SER A 153 31.20 9.29 -21.53
N LEU A 154 30.78 8.11 -21.07
CA LEU A 154 31.55 7.34 -20.09
C LEU A 154 32.85 6.78 -20.69
N MET A 155 32.85 6.53 -22.00
CA MET A 155 34.03 6.11 -22.75
C MET A 155 34.97 7.26 -23.13
N ALA A 156 34.62 8.53 -22.89
CA ALA A 156 35.47 9.68 -23.22
C ALA A 156 36.63 9.94 -22.23
N GLY A 157 37.07 8.92 -21.51
CA GLY A 157 38.20 8.96 -20.58
C GLY A 157 39.56 9.21 -21.22
N THR A 158 40.55 9.56 -20.39
CA THR A 158 41.88 10.03 -20.79
C THR A 158 42.64 8.98 -21.61
N THR A 159 43.14 9.37 -22.79
CA THR A 159 44.03 8.57 -23.63
C THR A 159 45.23 7.96 -22.87
N PRO A 160 45.65 6.71 -23.14
CA PRO A 160 44.90 5.55 -23.64
C PRO A 160 44.50 4.61 -22.49
N GLU A 161 43.56 3.70 -22.77
CA GLU A 161 43.16 2.54 -21.96
C GLU A 161 44.15 2.13 -20.84
N PRO A 162 43.68 1.94 -19.58
CA PRO A 162 42.33 1.52 -19.23
C PRO A 162 41.67 2.43 -18.16
N TRP A 163 41.52 3.74 -18.39
CA TRP A 163 40.88 4.63 -17.40
C TRP A 163 39.78 5.50 -18.04
N ASN A 164 38.56 4.97 -18.05
CA ASN A 164 37.36 5.67 -18.48
C ASN A 164 36.29 5.67 -17.36
N TYR A 165 35.26 6.51 -17.49
CA TYR A 165 34.24 6.66 -16.45
C TYR A 165 33.27 5.48 -16.34
N ALA A 166 33.27 4.57 -17.32
CA ALA A 166 32.51 3.31 -17.24
C ALA A 166 33.23 2.27 -16.36
N ASN A 167 34.54 2.42 -16.14
CA ASN A 167 35.27 1.49 -15.29
C ASN A 167 34.81 1.58 -13.83
N ASN A 168 34.47 0.42 -13.31
CA ASN A 168 33.79 0.18 -12.06
C ASN A 168 32.46 0.94 -12.01
N HIS A 169 32.31 1.86 -11.06
CA HIS A 169 31.04 2.52 -10.80
C HIS A 169 31.23 4.02 -10.60
N VAL A 170 30.13 4.77 -10.75
CA VAL A 170 30.07 6.20 -10.46
C VAL A 170 29.21 6.42 -9.23
N ARG A 171 29.68 7.19 -8.24
CA ARG A 171 28.88 7.50 -7.05
C ARG A 171 27.59 8.23 -7.44
N ASN A 172 26.46 7.71 -6.96
CA ASN A 172 25.17 8.32 -7.22
C ASN A 172 25.04 9.66 -6.47
N PRO A 173 24.90 10.81 -7.16
CA PRO A 173 24.70 12.10 -6.49
C PRO A 173 23.32 12.23 -5.83
N TYR A 174 22.40 11.30 -6.08
CA TYR A 174 21.06 11.25 -5.51
C TYR A 174 20.93 10.25 -4.35
N HIS A 175 21.98 9.49 -4.03
CA HIS A 175 22.00 8.60 -2.86
C HIS A 175 21.77 9.38 -1.56
N ALA A 176 20.90 8.85 -0.70
CA ALA A 176 20.40 9.46 0.53
C ALA A 176 19.74 10.84 0.36
N ALA A 177 19.29 11.20 -0.85
CA ALA A 177 18.63 12.48 -1.10
C ALA A 177 17.45 12.72 -0.15
N THR A 178 17.26 13.98 0.22
CA THR A 178 16.16 14.45 1.08
C THR A 178 15.15 15.33 0.34
N GLN A 179 15.43 15.62 -0.94
CA GLN A 179 14.57 16.38 -1.85
C GLN A 179 14.23 15.55 -3.08
N ARG A 180 13.06 15.83 -3.65
CA ARG A 180 12.54 15.14 -4.85
C ARG A 180 13.29 15.55 -6.11
N MET A 181 13.27 14.69 -7.12
CA MET A 181 14.12 14.82 -8.31
C MET A 181 13.78 16.06 -9.15
N ASP A 182 12.51 16.46 -9.16
CA ASP A 182 12.02 17.68 -9.81
C ASP A 182 12.68 18.97 -9.28
N THR A 183 13.09 18.98 -8.01
CA THR A 183 13.68 20.15 -7.34
C THR A 183 15.09 20.49 -7.82
N TYR A 184 15.77 19.55 -8.49
CA TYR A 184 17.14 19.74 -8.96
C TYR A 184 17.15 20.36 -10.36
N ALA A 185 17.87 21.47 -10.50
CA ALA A 185 18.06 22.15 -11.78
C ALA A 185 18.88 21.30 -12.75
N ARG A 186 18.54 21.37 -14.04
CA ARG A 186 19.19 20.61 -15.13
C ARG A 186 20.08 21.48 -16.02
N ASP A 187 20.47 22.66 -15.55
CA ASP A 187 21.22 23.65 -16.35
C ASP A 187 22.54 23.09 -16.89
N ASN A 188 23.17 22.18 -16.12
CA ASN A 188 24.44 21.56 -16.47
C ASN A 188 24.32 20.09 -16.87
N ALA A 189 23.09 19.57 -17.09
CA ALA A 189 22.89 18.14 -17.36
C ALA A 189 23.62 17.66 -18.62
N THR A 190 23.76 18.56 -19.59
CA THR A 190 24.44 18.32 -20.87
C THR A 190 25.91 18.77 -20.87
N THR A 191 26.38 19.41 -19.81
CA THR A 191 27.77 19.83 -19.63
C THR A 191 28.62 18.60 -19.28
N ALA A 192 29.80 18.48 -19.90
CA ALA A 192 30.72 17.38 -19.63
C ALA A 192 31.22 17.41 -18.17
N LYS A 193 31.09 16.29 -17.46
CA LYS A 193 31.54 16.16 -16.06
C LYS A 193 33.02 15.81 -15.94
N THR A 194 33.88 16.75 -16.34
CA THR A 194 35.35 16.63 -16.26
C THR A 194 35.90 16.66 -14.83
N GLY A 195 35.06 16.96 -13.83
CA GLY A 195 35.42 16.99 -12.41
C GLY A 195 35.32 15.64 -11.69
N LEU A 196 34.97 14.56 -12.39
CA LEU A 196 34.99 13.20 -11.83
C LEU A 196 36.44 12.72 -11.64
N THR A 197 36.70 12.02 -10.54
CA THR A 197 38.01 11.49 -10.17
C THR A 197 37.85 10.08 -9.65
N PHE A 198 38.70 9.15 -10.12
CA PHE A 198 38.72 7.78 -9.61
C PHE A 198 39.32 7.75 -8.20
N MET A 199 38.53 7.31 -7.24
CA MET A 199 38.88 7.24 -5.83
C MET A 199 39.37 5.83 -5.50
N THR A 200 40.68 5.65 -5.35
CA THR A 200 41.28 4.33 -5.08
C THR A 200 40.79 3.68 -3.78
N THR A 201 40.38 4.48 -2.78
CA THR A 201 39.83 3.97 -1.51
C THR A 201 38.43 3.37 -1.63
N ARG A 202 37.72 3.70 -2.71
CA ARG A 202 36.35 3.25 -2.99
C ARG A 202 36.23 2.50 -4.30
N ASN A 203 37.33 2.44 -5.05
CA ASN A 203 37.46 1.78 -6.32
C ASN A 203 36.39 2.21 -7.35
N GLY A 204 36.10 3.51 -7.42
CA GLY A 204 35.09 4.08 -8.31
C GLY A 204 35.19 5.60 -8.44
N TRP A 205 34.33 6.19 -9.27
CA TRP A 205 34.37 7.59 -9.67
C TRP A 205 33.50 8.49 -8.80
N GLU A 206 34.06 9.63 -8.37
CA GLU A 206 33.34 10.62 -7.55
C GLU A 206 33.70 12.06 -7.92
N ASN A 207 32.94 13.02 -7.40
CA ASN A 207 33.25 14.44 -7.54
C ASN A 207 34.58 14.80 -6.86
N GLY A 208 35.58 15.11 -7.68
CA GLY A 208 36.88 15.63 -7.26
C GLY A 208 36.97 17.15 -7.38
N LYS A 209 38.07 17.62 -8.00
CA LYS A 209 38.29 19.04 -8.28
C LYS A 209 37.53 19.46 -9.54
N GLY A 210 36.91 20.63 -9.52
CA GLY A 210 36.16 21.17 -10.65
C GLY A 210 35.20 22.27 -10.19
N THR A 211 34.71 23.05 -11.14
CA THR A 211 33.60 23.98 -10.95
C THR A 211 32.30 23.21 -10.66
N PRO A 212 31.25 23.87 -10.13
CA PRO A 212 29.95 23.21 -9.93
C PRO A 212 29.37 22.58 -11.21
N ALA A 213 29.62 23.16 -12.38
CA ALA A 213 29.11 22.64 -13.66
C ALA A 213 29.84 21.36 -14.12
N GLU A 214 31.13 21.24 -13.77
CA GLU A 214 31.98 20.09 -14.10
C GLU A 214 31.80 18.91 -13.12
N LYS A 215 31.13 19.15 -11.99
CA LYS A 215 30.77 18.11 -11.02
C LYS A 215 29.40 17.50 -11.35
N LEU A 216 29.25 16.22 -11.04
CA LEU A 216 28.01 15.49 -11.20
C LEU A 216 27.05 15.84 -10.04
N ALA A 217 25.90 16.43 -10.36
CA ALA A 217 24.82 16.75 -9.43
C ALA A 217 23.57 15.90 -9.74
N SER A 218 22.62 15.83 -8.81
CA SER A 218 21.41 15.01 -8.97
C SER A 218 20.54 15.45 -10.15
N GLY A 219 20.53 16.75 -10.49
CA GLY A 219 19.84 17.26 -11.68
C GLY A 219 20.51 16.88 -13.01
N ASP A 220 21.74 16.35 -13.00
CA ASP A 220 22.45 15.95 -14.21
C ASP A 220 22.14 14.51 -14.65
N ILE A 221 21.53 13.70 -13.77
CA ILE A 221 21.25 12.29 -14.03
C ILE A 221 19.79 12.09 -14.49
N TYR A 222 19.51 10.92 -15.05
CA TYR A 222 18.16 10.38 -15.19
C TYR A 222 17.91 9.30 -14.16
N LEU A 223 16.67 9.22 -13.68
CA LEU A 223 16.20 8.04 -12.97
C LEU A 223 15.70 7.03 -13.99
N VAL A 224 16.09 5.76 -13.92
CA VAL A 224 15.74 4.77 -14.94
C VAL A 224 15.01 3.58 -14.32
N ALA A 225 13.78 3.35 -14.78
CA ALA A 225 12.98 2.18 -14.40
C ALA A 225 12.79 1.24 -15.58
N ARG A 226 12.48 -0.02 -15.29
CA ARG A 226 12.24 -1.07 -16.28
C ARG A 226 10.87 -1.70 -16.08
N LEU A 227 10.07 -1.71 -17.13
CA LEU A 227 8.85 -2.50 -17.22
C LEU A 227 9.17 -3.84 -17.88
N THR A 228 9.31 -4.88 -17.07
CA THR A 228 9.68 -6.23 -17.53
C THR A 228 9.01 -7.33 -16.70
N GLY A 229 9.10 -8.56 -17.19
CA GLY A 229 8.55 -9.81 -16.65
C GLY A 229 8.97 -10.96 -17.57
N TYR A 230 8.61 -12.21 -17.26
CA TYR A 230 8.87 -13.30 -18.21
C TYR A 230 8.13 -13.07 -19.54
N THR A 231 6.97 -12.41 -19.45
CA THR A 231 6.19 -11.96 -20.61
C THR A 231 5.79 -10.50 -20.46
N ALA A 232 5.39 -9.84 -21.56
CA ALA A 232 4.77 -8.52 -21.47
C ALA A 232 3.51 -8.51 -20.61
N ALA A 233 2.73 -9.61 -20.62
CA ALA A 233 1.52 -9.72 -19.81
C ALA A 233 1.83 -9.65 -18.30
N GLU A 234 2.91 -10.27 -17.84
CA GLU A 234 3.35 -10.18 -16.44
C GLU A 234 3.86 -8.77 -16.10
N ALA A 235 4.60 -8.12 -16.99
CA ALA A 235 5.02 -6.73 -16.81
C ALA A 235 3.81 -5.78 -16.69
N ILE A 236 2.80 -5.98 -17.54
CA ILE A 236 1.54 -5.21 -17.51
C ILE A 236 0.74 -5.53 -16.24
N ALA A 237 0.75 -6.78 -15.77
CA ALA A 237 0.10 -7.14 -14.52
C ALA A 237 0.77 -6.45 -13.32
N ALA A 238 2.10 -6.34 -13.30
CA ALA A 238 2.84 -5.57 -12.30
C ALA A 238 2.52 -4.08 -12.38
N LEU A 239 2.49 -3.49 -13.59
CA LEU A 239 2.05 -2.10 -13.82
C LEU A 239 0.65 -1.84 -13.25
N ASN A 240 -0.29 -2.77 -13.44
CA ASN A 240 -1.66 -2.64 -12.93
C ASN A 240 -1.76 -2.72 -11.40
N ARG A 241 -0.76 -3.30 -10.73
CA ARG A 241 -0.63 -3.30 -9.26
C ARG A 241 0.10 -2.05 -8.72
N GLY A 242 0.65 -1.20 -9.60
CA GLY A 242 1.35 0.04 -9.28
C GLY A 242 0.48 1.31 -9.27
N GLY A 243 1.11 2.48 -9.41
CA GLY A 243 0.50 3.82 -9.38
C GLY A 243 0.24 4.36 -7.98
N THR A 244 -0.88 5.07 -7.77
CA THR A 244 -1.22 5.56 -6.42
C THR A 244 -1.96 4.49 -5.63
N ILE A 245 -1.36 4.01 -4.55
CA ILE A 245 -1.83 2.85 -3.80
C ILE A 245 -2.21 3.28 -2.38
N PRO A 246 -3.49 3.17 -1.99
CA PRO A 246 -3.89 3.38 -0.60
C PRO A 246 -3.40 2.20 0.26
N ILE A 247 -2.69 2.51 1.34
CA ILE A 247 -2.22 1.53 2.31
C ILE A 247 -2.75 1.89 3.69
N VAL A 248 -3.31 0.89 4.36
CA VAL A 248 -3.65 0.96 5.79
C VAL A 248 -2.54 0.23 6.55
N ARG A 249 -1.81 0.93 7.42
CA ARG A 249 -0.61 0.37 8.07
C ARG A 249 -0.86 -0.96 8.77
N GLN A 250 -2.00 -1.08 9.44
CA GLN A 250 -2.39 -2.27 10.21
C GLN A 250 -2.81 -3.45 9.31
N GLY A 251 -3.03 -3.21 8.01
CA GLY A 251 -3.47 -4.21 7.05
C GLY A 251 -2.34 -4.88 6.24
N VAL A 252 -1.08 -4.48 6.44
CA VAL A 252 0.08 -5.00 5.72
C VAL A 252 1.24 -5.29 6.66
N THR A 253 2.23 -6.05 6.19
CA THR A 253 3.48 -6.32 6.92
C THR A 253 4.69 -6.28 6.00
N PHE A 254 5.86 -6.13 6.61
CA PHE A 254 7.16 -6.22 5.96
C PHE A 254 7.90 -7.44 6.48
N VAL A 255 8.60 -8.15 5.60
CA VAL A 255 9.45 -9.28 5.94
C VAL A 255 10.89 -8.87 5.70
N ILE A 256 11.66 -8.80 6.77
CA ILE A 256 13.09 -8.53 6.78
C ILE A 256 13.78 -9.81 7.27
N ASP A 257 14.26 -10.62 6.33
CA ASP A 257 14.77 -11.97 6.54
C ASP A 257 16.30 -11.98 6.50
N ARG A 258 16.92 -11.68 7.65
CA ARG A 258 18.36 -11.73 7.89
C ARG A 258 18.75 -13.08 8.50
N ASP A 259 20.04 -13.39 8.49
CA ASP A 259 20.65 -14.41 9.34
C ASP A 259 21.71 -13.78 10.28
N ASP A 260 22.61 -14.58 10.85
CA ASP A 260 23.68 -14.09 11.73
C ASP A 260 24.85 -13.39 11.01
N GLN A 261 24.86 -13.40 9.67
CA GLN A 261 25.82 -12.68 8.85
C GLN A 261 25.53 -11.17 8.86
N SER A 262 26.53 -10.37 8.46
CA SER A 262 26.41 -8.92 8.25
C SER A 262 26.72 -8.57 6.81
N LEU A 263 25.93 -9.06 5.86
CA LEU A 263 26.07 -8.68 4.45
C LEU A 263 25.57 -7.25 4.18
N ASP A 264 24.83 -6.68 5.13
CA ASP A 264 24.10 -5.41 5.09
C ASP A 264 24.90 -4.21 5.66
N ASP A 265 26.23 -4.30 5.70
CA ASP A 265 27.14 -3.26 6.24
C ASP A 265 27.75 -2.34 5.15
N ASP A 266 27.38 -2.50 3.88
CA ASP A 266 27.51 -1.62 2.69
C ASP A 266 28.76 -0.74 2.49
N ALA A 267 29.91 -1.15 3.02
CA ALA A 267 31.17 -0.46 2.76
C ALA A 267 31.56 -0.55 1.26
N PRO A 268 31.93 0.56 0.60
CA PRO A 268 32.44 1.80 1.18
C PRO A 268 31.43 2.96 1.27
N TYR A 269 30.15 2.72 1.00
CA TYR A 269 29.09 3.73 0.94
C TYR A 269 28.07 3.67 2.09
N SER A 270 28.34 2.81 3.08
CA SER A 270 27.53 2.56 4.28
C SER A 270 26.86 3.81 4.82
N GLN A 271 25.53 3.72 4.95
CA GLN A 271 24.68 4.66 5.68
C GLN A 271 24.33 4.17 7.09
N GLY A 272 24.67 2.93 7.42
CA GLY A 272 24.26 2.27 8.65
C GLY A 272 24.31 0.76 8.52
N VAL A 273 23.49 0.09 9.35
CA VAL A 273 23.18 -1.34 9.24
C VAL A 273 21.77 -1.49 8.67
N ASP A 274 21.67 -1.82 7.38
CA ASP A 274 20.43 -1.66 6.59
C ASP A 274 19.23 -2.40 7.21
N PHE A 275 19.33 -3.70 7.53
CA PHE A 275 18.15 -4.46 7.99
C PHE A 275 17.65 -4.07 9.39
N PRO A 276 18.50 -3.88 10.42
CA PRO A 276 18.06 -3.35 11.71
C PRO A 276 17.45 -1.95 11.60
N GLU A 277 18.03 -1.06 10.78
CA GLU A 277 17.52 0.30 10.59
C GLU A 277 16.20 0.31 9.83
N THR A 278 16.04 -0.58 8.84
CA THR A 278 14.79 -0.80 8.12
C THR A 278 13.67 -1.20 9.08
N ARG A 279 13.92 -2.18 9.97
CA ARG A 279 12.97 -2.58 11.01
C ARG A 279 12.57 -1.38 11.86
N ASP A 280 13.54 -0.58 12.29
CA ASP A 280 13.30 0.52 13.22
C ASP A 280 12.50 1.66 12.56
N VAL A 281 12.82 2.02 11.31
CA VAL A 281 12.08 3.02 10.52
C VAL A 281 10.63 2.58 10.29
N LEU A 282 10.41 1.32 9.90
CA LEU A 282 9.07 0.78 9.64
C LEU A 282 8.24 0.65 10.92
N THR A 283 8.85 0.18 12.01
CA THR A 283 8.19 0.05 13.32
C THR A 283 7.83 1.42 13.88
N ALA A 284 8.75 2.40 13.79
CA ALA A 284 8.48 3.78 14.21
C ALA A 284 7.38 4.44 13.37
N ALA A 285 7.26 4.06 12.10
CA ALA A 285 6.17 4.48 11.22
C ALA A 285 4.84 3.76 11.49
N GLY A 286 4.79 2.77 12.40
CA GLY A 286 3.57 2.08 12.82
C GLY A 286 3.20 0.85 11.99
N PHE A 287 4.10 0.33 11.17
CA PHE A 287 3.88 -0.90 10.39
C PHE A 287 4.20 -2.16 11.21
N SER A 288 3.55 -3.27 10.83
CA SER A 288 3.97 -4.60 11.28
C SER A 288 5.24 -5.02 10.53
N VAL A 289 6.23 -5.53 11.27
CA VAL A 289 7.48 -6.04 10.71
C VAL A 289 7.76 -7.43 11.26
N ILE A 290 7.95 -8.40 10.38
CA ILE A 290 8.58 -9.69 10.69
C ILE A 290 10.06 -9.51 10.45
N TYR A 291 10.85 -9.52 11.52
CA TYR A 291 12.29 -9.37 11.48
C TYR A 291 12.92 -10.65 12.03
N ASP A 292 13.58 -11.41 11.15
CA ASP A 292 14.41 -12.56 11.54
C ASP A 292 15.90 -12.17 11.46
N GLN A 293 16.71 -12.80 12.32
CA GLN A 293 18.15 -12.59 12.43
C GLN A 293 18.88 -13.89 12.81
N THR A 294 18.28 -15.03 12.46
CA THR A 294 18.72 -16.35 12.90
C THR A 294 18.92 -17.29 11.72
N ASP A 295 20.01 -18.03 11.72
CA ASP A 295 20.30 -19.05 10.69
C ASP A 295 19.29 -20.22 10.65
N ALA A 296 18.43 -20.31 11.67
CA ALA A 296 17.51 -21.44 11.83
C ALA A 296 16.20 -21.26 11.05
N VAL A 297 15.91 -20.04 10.58
CA VAL A 297 14.60 -19.67 10.05
C VAL A 297 14.76 -18.91 8.74
N PHE A 298 14.24 -19.48 7.67
CA PHE A 298 13.98 -18.74 6.44
C PHE A 298 12.50 -18.36 6.41
N VAL A 299 12.18 -17.06 6.40
CA VAL A 299 10.80 -16.60 6.57
C VAL A 299 10.00 -16.82 5.28
N THR A 300 9.05 -17.75 5.34
CA THR A 300 8.26 -18.18 4.16
C THR A 300 6.77 -17.83 4.24
N THR A 301 6.29 -17.39 5.40
CA THR A 301 4.87 -17.08 5.62
C THR A 301 4.71 -15.79 6.42
N ALA A 302 3.61 -15.07 6.17
CA ALA A 302 3.27 -13.86 6.91
C ALA A 302 1.76 -13.84 7.24
N PRO A 303 1.34 -13.27 8.39
CA PRO A 303 -0.06 -13.25 8.81
C PRO A 303 -0.88 -12.16 8.11
N LEU A 304 -0.21 -11.18 7.50
CA LEU A 304 -0.82 -10.08 6.75
C LEU A 304 -0.25 -10.08 5.32
N PRO A 305 -0.92 -9.42 4.36
CA PRO A 305 -0.35 -9.15 3.05
C PRO A 305 1.03 -8.49 3.15
N VAL A 306 2.03 -9.04 2.45
CA VAL A 306 3.41 -8.53 2.44
C VAL A 306 3.50 -7.35 1.47
N LEU A 307 3.96 -6.20 1.98
CA LEU A 307 4.24 -4.99 1.19
C LEU A 307 5.74 -4.83 0.88
N GLY A 308 6.61 -5.46 1.65
CA GLY A 308 8.05 -5.46 1.38
C GLY A 308 8.69 -6.77 1.82
N TYR A 309 9.55 -7.31 0.96
CA TYR A 309 10.43 -8.43 1.26
C TYR A 309 11.87 -8.00 1.03
N ALA A 310 12.66 -8.01 2.10
CA ALA A 310 14.11 -7.85 2.04
C ALA A 310 14.78 -9.03 2.73
N GLY A 311 15.90 -9.49 2.19
CA GLY A 311 16.62 -10.60 2.79
C GLY A 311 17.89 -10.96 2.04
N TYR A 312 18.65 -11.92 2.58
CA TYR A 312 19.84 -12.46 1.92
C TYR A 312 19.49 -13.50 0.85
N GLY A 313 18.22 -13.90 0.75
CA GLY A 313 17.73 -14.87 -0.23
C GLY A 313 18.54 -16.16 -0.15
N ARG A 314 19.13 -16.60 -1.26
CA ARG A 314 19.96 -17.81 -1.24
C ARG A 314 21.27 -17.67 -0.46
N ASN A 315 21.75 -16.45 -0.21
CA ASN A 315 22.93 -16.21 0.60
C ASN A 315 22.67 -16.39 2.11
N HIS A 316 21.42 -16.69 2.50
CA HIS A 316 21.06 -17.06 3.87
C HIS A 316 21.76 -18.36 4.31
N ASN A 317 22.33 -18.37 5.51
CA ASN A 317 23.02 -19.48 6.13
C ASN A 317 22.04 -20.32 6.98
N PRO A 318 22.03 -21.66 6.86
CA PRO A 318 22.80 -22.49 5.93
C PRO A 318 22.28 -22.39 4.48
N PHE A 319 23.21 -22.44 3.51
CA PHE A 319 23.05 -22.35 2.04
C PHE A 319 22.15 -23.42 1.37
N THR A 320 21.02 -23.75 2.00
CA THR A 320 20.08 -24.81 1.62
C THR A 320 18.84 -24.26 0.92
N VAL A 321 18.72 -22.93 0.81
CA VAL A 321 17.66 -22.25 0.08
C VAL A 321 17.80 -22.54 -1.42
N PRO A 322 16.76 -23.04 -2.11
CA PRO A 322 16.82 -23.33 -3.54
C PRO A 322 16.81 -22.04 -4.35
N THR A 323 17.36 -22.07 -5.56
CA THR A 323 17.35 -20.90 -6.48
C THR A 323 15.94 -20.47 -6.90
N THR A 324 14.92 -21.32 -6.67
CA THR A 324 13.51 -21.07 -6.95
C THR A 324 12.67 -20.80 -5.69
N TYR A 325 13.28 -20.46 -4.55
CA TYR A 325 12.57 -20.29 -3.27
C TYR A 325 11.40 -19.29 -3.36
N ILE A 326 11.53 -18.26 -4.19
CA ILE A 326 10.46 -17.27 -4.42
C ILE A 326 9.21 -17.95 -4.98
N LEU A 327 9.36 -18.92 -5.87
CA LEU A 327 8.25 -19.65 -6.47
C LEU A 327 7.76 -20.82 -5.61
N ASP A 328 8.68 -21.50 -4.91
CA ASP A 328 8.40 -22.79 -4.26
C ASP A 328 8.11 -22.69 -2.77
N TRP A 329 8.73 -21.73 -2.08
CA TRP A 329 8.74 -21.65 -0.62
C TRP A 329 7.98 -20.45 -0.10
N LEU A 330 8.05 -19.28 -0.76
CA LEU A 330 7.34 -18.10 -0.30
C LEU A 330 5.83 -18.27 -0.48
N ALA A 331 5.13 -18.45 0.64
CA ALA A 331 3.68 -18.58 0.73
C ALA A 331 3.06 -17.28 1.25
N PHE A 332 3.43 -16.16 0.63
CA PHE A 332 2.91 -14.84 0.98
C PHE A 332 1.66 -14.49 0.17
N SER A 333 0.69 -13.87 0.84
CA SER A 333 -0.26 -13.00 0.15
C SER A 333 0.44 -11.66 -0.10
N LEU A 334 0.51 -11.17 -1.34
CA LEU A 334 1.20 -9.92 -1.67
C LEU A 334 0.22 -8.75 -1.76
N SER A 335 0.60 -7.61 -1.19
CA SER A 335 -0.14 -6.35 -1.36
C SER A 335 0.13 -5.77 -2.76
N PRO A 336 -0.81 -5.01 -3.37
CA PRO A 336 -0.46 -4.08 -4.44
C PRO A 336 0.70 -3.18 -3.99
N GLY A 337 1.67 -2.95 -4.87
CA GLY A 337 2.89 -2.21 -4.56
C GLY A 337 3.97 -3.01 -3.85
N ALA A 338 3.79 -4.33 -3.64
CA ALA A 338 4.77 -5.16 -2.95
C ALA A 338 6.18 -5.07 -3.57
N VAL A 339 7.17 -4.73 -2.75
CA VAL A 339 8.56 -4.44 -3.12
C VAL A 339 9.48 -5.61 -2.76
N PHE A 340 10.40 -5.96 -3.66
CA PHE A 340 11.43 -6.96 -3.44
C PHE A 340 12.83 -6.36 -3.57
N ASN A 341 13.71 -6.65 -2.62
CA ASN A 341 15.11 -6.26 -2.69
C ASN A 341 15.95 -7.26 -1.90
N THR A 342 16.79 -8.03 -2.56
CA THR A 342 17.62 -9.05 -1.89
C THR A 342 19.09 -8.86 -2.16
N TYR A 343 19.91 -9.22 -1.16
CA TYR A 343 21.37 -9.24 -1.26
C TYR A 343 21.82 -10.51 -2.00
N GLU A 344 21.40 -10.63 -3.26
CA GLU A 344 21.70 -11.78 -4.12
C GLU A 344 22.35 -11.32 -5.42
N SER A 345 23.46 -11.98 -5.77
CA SER A 345 24.11 -11.82 -7.06
C SER A 345 23.13 -12.11 -8.20
N PHE A 346 23.21 -11.38 -9.32
CA PHE A 346 22.50 -11.76 -10.56
C PHE A 346 20.96 -11.94 -10.41
N ASN A 347 20.32 -11.43 -9.34
CA ASN A 347 18.89 -11.66 -9.09
C ASN A 347 17.96 -10.92 -10.09
N GLY A 348 18.53 -10.15 -11.02
CA GLY A 348 17.86 -9.52 -12.15
C GLY A 348 18.35 -10.05 -13.51
N ARG A 349 19.01 -11.21 -13.54
CA ARG A 349 19.63 -11.76 -14.76
C ARG A 349 18.64 -12.43 -15.70
N TYR A 350 17.68 -13.20 -15.20
CA TYR A 350 16.80 -14.04 -16.02
C TYR A 350 15.39 -13.44 -16.14
N TRP A 351 14.97 -13.18 -17.39
CA TRP A 351 13.64 -12.65 -17.71
C TRP A 351 12.99 -13.39 -18.90
N GLU A 352 13.61 -14.47 -19.35
CA GLU A 352 13.21 -15.26 -20.51
C GLU A 352 12.62 -16.61 -20.09
N ASP A 353 13.25 -17.26 -19.11
CA ASP A 353 12.88 -18.58 -18.62
C ASP A 353 12.70 -18.53 -17.11
N TRP A 354 11.61 -19.13 -16.62
CA TRP A 354 11.23 -19.08 -15.20
C TRP A 354 11.78 -20.24 -14.37
N ARG A 355 12.31 -21.31 -15.00
CA ARG A 355 13.01 -22.43 -14.33
C ARG A 355 13.92 -23.23 -15.28
N PRO A 356 14.99 -23.88 -14.75
CA PRO A 356 15.63 -23.62 -13.45
C PRO A 356 16.54 -22.38 -13.52
N HIS A 357 16.73 -21.70 -12.39
CA HIS A 357 17.75 -20.65 -12.26
C HIS A 357 19.10 -21.26 -11.90
N ASP A 358 20.18 -20.71 -12.44
CA ASP A 358 21.53 -21.29 -12.33
C ASP A 358 22.12 -21.18 -10.92
N THR A 359 21.91 -20.06 -10.22
CA THR A 359 22.67 -19.74 -9.00
C THR A 359 21.94 -19.00 -7.90
N GLN A 360 20.92 -18.18 -8.19
CA GLN A 360 20.30 -17.25 -7.23
C GLN A 360 18.79 -17.08 -7.48
N GLY A 361 18.04 -16.57 -6.49
CA GLY A 361 16.65 -16.15 -6.69
C GLY A 361 16.53 -15.07 -7.78
N GLN A 362 15.37 -14.93 -8.40
CA GLN A 362 15.15 -13.95 -9.48
C GLN A 362 13.98 -13.02 -9.17
N ALA A 363 14.17 -11.71 -9.31
CA ALA A 363 13.10 -10.71 -9.21
C ALA A 363 11.96 -10.94 -10.22
N ALA A 364 12.23 -11.64 -11.32
CA ALA A 364 11.20 -12.09 -12.25
C ALA A 364 10.21 -13.08 -11.59
N ASP A 365 10.69 -13.94 -10.68
CA ASP A 365 9.83 -14.83 -9.90
C ASP A 365 8.94 -14.06 -8.93
N TRP A 366 9.45 -12.98 -8.34
CA TRP A 366 8.66 -12.11 -7.47
C TRP A 366 7.46 -11.53 -8.22
N LEU A 367 7.69 -10.98 -9.43
CA LEU A 367 6.62 -10.47 -10.28
C LEU A 367 5.61 -11.58 -10.66
N ARG A 368 6.11 -12.79 -10.92
CA ARG A 368 5.31 -13.96 -11.29
C ARG A 368 4.38 -14.44 -10.18
N ILE A 369 4.81 -14.38 -8.91
CA ILE A 369 3.94 -14.73 -7.76
C ILE A 369 3.00 -13.59 -7.34
N GLY A 370 3.06 -12.42 -8.02
CA GLY A 370 2.16 -11.29 -7.77
C GLY A 370 2.83 -10.04 -7.20
N GLY A 371 4.15 -10.02 -7.09
CA GLY A 371 4.94 -8.85 -6.70
C GLY A 371 4.82 -7.70 -7.68
N THR A 372 5.11 -6.48 -7.24
CA THR A 372 4.84 -5.27 -8.05
C THR A 372 6.12 -4.54 -8.45
N LEU A 373 7.02 -4.35 -7.48
CA LEU A 373 8.23 -3.53 -7.61
C LEU A 373 9.44 -4.36 -7.19
N ALA A 374 10.60 -4.10 -7.78
CA ALA A 374 11.85 -4.73 -7.34
C ALA A 374 13.08 -3.85 -7.59
N LEU A 375 14.08 -3.97 -6.72
CA LEU A 375 15.47 -3.63 -7.03
C LEU A 375 16.20 -4.95 -7.29
N ALA A 376 17.00 -5.01 -8.35
CA ALA A 376 17.69 -6.24 -8.75
C ALA A 376 18.99 -5.95 -9.51
N HIS A 377 19.76 -7.00 -9.77
CA HIS A 377 21.11 -6.90 -10.31
C HIS A 377 21.30 -7.82 -11.52
N VAL A 378 21.71 -7.26 -12.66
CA VAL A 378 21.89 -8.06 -13.89
C VAL A 378 23.23 -8.82 -13.93
N TRP A 379 24.17 -8.37 -13.10
CA TRP A 379 25.52 -8.91 -12.87
C TRP A 379 25.77 -8.96 -11.34
N GLU A 380 26.99 -9.30 -10.90
CA GLU A 380 27.37 -9.30 -9.49
C GLU A 380 27.42 -7.86 -8.95
N PRO A 381 26.53 -7.48 -8.01
CA PRO A 381 26.49 -6.11 -7.52
C PRO A 381 27.62 -5.79 -6.55
N LEU A 382 28.18 -6.79 -5.85
CA LEU A 382 28.82 -6.58 -4.55
C LEU A 382 27.85 -5.96 -3.54
N THR A 383 28.02 -6.24 -2.25
CA THR A 383 27.02 -5.84 -1.25
C THR A 383 26.77 -4.33 -1.20
N PHE A 384 27.83 -3.52 -1.34
CA PHE A 384 27.75 -2.05 -1.30
C PHE A 384 26.85 -1.40 -2.34
N ALA A 385 26.45 -2.12 -3.38
CA ALA A 385 25.63 -1.58 -4.45
C ALA A 385 24.15 -2.02 -4.37
N VAL A 386 23.82 -2.90 -3.42
CA VAL A 386 22.43 -3.22 -3.09
C VAL A 386 21.78 -1.97 -2.51
N GLY A 387 20.48 -1.77 -2.77
CA GLY A 387 19.80 -0.57 -2.31
C GLY A 387 19.48 -0.62 -0.82
N ASP A 388 19.80 0.45 -0.10
CA ASP A 388 19.48 0.67 1.31
C ASP A 388 17.95 0.64 1.57
N ASN A 389 17.43 -0.39 2.25
CA ASN A 389 15.98 -0.59 2.41
C ASN A 389 15.37 0.46 3.35
N GLU A 390 16.11 0.94 4.33
CA GLU A 390 15.67 1.95 5.28
C GLU A 390 15.42 3.29 4.58
N ILE A 391 16.28 3.64 3.62
CA ILE A 391 16.09 4.82 2.77
C ILE A 391 14.91 4.58 1.82
N LEU A 392 14.88 3.44 1.14
CA LEU A 392 13.81 3.08 0.20
C LEU A 392 12.44 3.24 0.84
N TYR A 393 12.22 2.57 1.98
CA TYR A 393 10.92 2.57 2.65
C TYR A 393 10.58 3.90 3.33
N ASP A 394 11.56 4.65 3.88
CA ASP A 394 11.29 6.00 4.39
C ASP A 394 10.79 6.92 3.27
N ARG A 395 11.48 6.93 2.13
CA ARG A 395 11.09 7.80 1.00
C ARG A 395 9.71 7.41 0.45
N MET A 396 9.42 6.11 0.30
CA MET A 396 8.13 5.63 -0.21
C MET A 396 6.97 5.90 0.74
N LEU A 397 7.12 5.57 2.04
CA LEU A 397 5.99 5.46 2.96
C LEU A 397 5.83 6.70 3.86
N ASN A 398 6.94 7.28 4.33
CA ASN A 398 6.90 8.44 5.24
C ASN A 398 6.90 9.75 4.46
N ARG A 399 7.56 9.80 3.29
CA ARG A 399 7.68 11.02 2.47
C ARG A 399 6.82 11.02 1.22
N GLY A 400 6.18 9.89 0.90
CA GLY A 400 5.28 9.75 -0.26
C GLY A 400 5.97 10.00 -1.60
N TRP A 401 7.27 9.69 -1.71
CA TRP A 401 8.01 9.83 -2.97
C TRP A 401 7.54 8.78 -3.98
N THR A 402 7.78 9.06 -5.26
CA THR A 402 7.58 8.03 -6.28
C THR A 402 8.59 6.89 -6.08
N PHE A 403 8.23 5.68 -6.53
CA PHE A 403 9.08 4.51 -6.38
C PHE A 403 10.46 4.73 -7.00
N VAL A 404 10.53 5.34 -8.18
CA VAL A 404 11.82 5.56 -8.85
C VAL A 404 12.71 6.55 -8.08
N GLU A 405 12.12 7.59 -7.47
CA GLU A 405 12.88 8.51 -6.61
C GLU A 405 13.39 7.80 -5.37
N ALA A 406 12.55 7.00 -4.71
CA ALA A 406 12.95 6.26 -3.53
C ALA A 406 14.03 5.21 -3.84
N ALA A 407 13.90 4.49 -4.95
CA ALA A 407 14.88 3.50 -5.40
C ALA A 407 16.24 4.15 -5.69
N TYR A 408 16.29 5.27 -6.40
CA TYR A 408 17.58 5.94 -6.63
C TYR A 408 18.09 6.71 -5.42
N ALA A 409 17.24 7.05 -4.45
CA ALA A 409 17.72 7.55 -3.17
C ALA A 409 18.40 6.45 -2.35
N SER A 410 17.99 5.17 -2.50
CA SER A 410 18.62 4.04 -1.81
C SER A 410 19.84 3.45 -2.53
N LEU A 411 19.97 3.64 -3.84
CA LEU A 411 21.11 3.10 -4.60
C LEU A 411 22.40 3.93 -4.40
N PRO A 412 23.51 3.35 -3.92
CA PRO A 412 24.74 4.12 -3.67
C PRO A 412 25.51 4.52 -4.94
N VAL A 413 25.36 3.75 -6.02
CA VAL A 413 26.17 3.87 -7.24
C VAL A 413 25.35 3.73 -8.53
N LEU A 414 25.90 4.29 -9.60
CA LEU A 414 25.41 4.31 -10.99
C LEU A 414 26.46 3.70 -11.93
N SER A 415 26.10 3.47 -13.19
CA SER A 415 26.97 2.78 -14.18
C SER A 415 27.45 1.44 -13.63
N TRP A 416 26.53 0.69 -13.02
CA TRP A 416 26.80 -0.56 -12.31
C TRP A 416 25.69 -1.57 -12.59
N GLN A 417 25.49 -2.55 -11.72
CA GLN A 417 24.68 -3.74 -12.03
C GLN A 417 23.18 -3.58 -11.76
N ASN A 418 22.78 -2.45 -11.18
CA ASN A 418 21.45 -2.25 -10.61
C ASN A 418 20.39 -1.95 -11.70
N ILE A 419 19.22 -2.58 -11.56
CA ILE A 419 17.99 -2.27 -12.28
C ILE A 419 16.86 -2.00 -11.28
N VAL A 420 16.01 -1.03 -11.62
CA VAL A 420 14.80 -0.69 -10.86
C VAL A 420 13.61 -1.17 -11.69
N VAL A 421 12.84 -2.13 -11.18
CA VAL A 421 11.77 -2.82 -11.92
C VAL A 421 10.41 -2.41 -11.38
N GLY A 422 9.52 -1.99 -12.28
CA GLY A 422 8.14 -1.60 -11.96
C GLY A 422 7.76 -0.22 -12.48
N ASP A 423 6.53 0.20 -12.17
CA ASP A 423 6.01 1.52 -12.55
C ASP A 423 6.72 2.62 -11.74
N PRO A 424 7.50 3.51 -12.39
CA PRO A 424 8.29 4.52 -11.69
C PRO A 424 7.44 5.51 -10.90
N LEU A 425 6.19 5.73 -11.31
CA LEU A 425 5.27 6.70 -10.70
C LEU A 425 4.47 6.09 -9.54
N THR A 426 4.77 4.85 -9.15
CA THR A 426 4.11 4.22 -8.00
C THR A 426 4.37 5.00 -6.72
N ARG A 427 3.33 5.27 -5.93
CA ARG A 427 3.40 5.99 -4.64
C ARG A 427 2.36 5.46 -3.67
N PHE A 428 2.59 5.66 -2.38
CA PHE A 428 1.72 5.15 -1.32
C PHE A 428 0.98 6.27 -0.61
N GLU A 429 -0.33 6.12 -0.49
CA GLU A 429 -1.18 6.95 0.36
C GLU A 429 -1.42 6.21 1.67
N VAL A 430 -0.55 6.48 2.65
CA VAL A 430 -0.55 5.75 3.92
C VAL A 430 -1.54 6.37 4.91
N SER A 431 -2.41 5.53 5.44
CA SER A 431 -3.42 5.86 6.46
C SER A 431 -3.44 4.82 7.57
N ASP A 432 -4.19 5.09 8.63
CA ASP A 432 -4.41 4.16 9.73
C ASP A 432 -5.87 3.69 9.73
N ALA A 433 -6.08 2.44 10.14
CA ALA A 433 -7.41 1.97 10.48
C ALA A 433 -7.91 2.77 11.69
N GLY A 434 -9.19 3.10 11.68
CA GLY A 434 -9.87 3.77 12.78
C GLY A 434 -11.14 3.03 13.21
N PRO A 435 -11.89 3.58 14.18
CA PRO A 435 -13.16 3.01 14.60
C PRO A 435 -14.13 2.99 13.42
N PRO A 436 -14.73 1.82 13.08
CA PRO A 436 -15.77 1.75 12.07
C PRO A 436 -16.95 2.63 12.46
N LEU A 437 -17.56 3.30 11.48
CA LEU A 437 -18.77 4.08 11.69
C LEU A 437 -19.99 3.21 11.42
N ILE A 438 -20.87 3.09 12.42
CA ILE A 438 -22.12 2.36 12.31
C ILE A 438 -23.31 3.21 12.76
N GLN A 439 -24.49 2.84 12.30
CA GLN A 439 -25.78 3.32 12.82
C GLN A 439 -26.69 2.14 13.09
N ALA A 440 -27.60 2.27 14.05
CA ALA A 440 -28.59 1.25 14.38
C ALA A 440 -29.98 1.88 14.52
N PHE A 441 -31.00 1.19 14.02
CA PHE A 441 -32.40 1.63 14.06
C PHE A 441 -33.33 0.44 14.24
N THR A 442 -34.48 0.68 14.86
CA THR A 442 -35.55 -0.30 15.00
C THR A 442 -36.58 -0.15 13.87
N ASP A 443 -37.31 -1.23 13.60
CA ASP A 443 -38.42 -1.19 12.64
C ASP A 443 -39.46 -0.16 13.08
N ASP A 444 -39.90 0.68 12.13
CA ASP A 444 -40.84 1.78 12.33
C ASP A 444 -40.42 2.81 13.41
N ASP A 445 -39.12 2.90 13.74
CA ASP A 445 -38.61 3.71 14.85
C ASP A 445 -39.27 3.35 16.20
N ARG A 446 -39.67 2.07 16.35
CA ARG A 446 -40.35 1.56 17.54
C ARG A 446 -39.33 1.23 18.63
N HIS A 447 -39.38 1.98 19.73
CA HIS A 447 -38.47 1.83 20.88
C HIS A 447 -39.09 1.07 22.07
N TRP A 448 -40.04 0.18 21.79
CA TRP A 448 -40.75 -0.59 22.81
C TRP A 448 -41.21 -1.96 22.30
N VAL A 449 -41.42 -2.90 23.22
CA VAL A 449 -41.98 -4.23 22.95
C VAL A 449 -42.70 -4.75 24.20
N TYR A 450 -43.81 -5.46 24.06
CA TYR A 450 -44.46 -6.12 25.20
C TYR A 450 -43.69 -7.34 25.69
N GLN A 451 -43.85 -7.64 26.99
CA GLN A 451 -43.57 -8.97 27.50
C GLN A 451 -44.37 -10.05 26.75
N ASN A 452 -43.79 -11.24 26.62
CA ASN A 452 -44.37 -12.38 25.93
C ASN A 452 -44.98 -13.42 26.86
N ILE A 453 -46.03 -14.07 26.40
CA ILE A 453 -46.67 -15.25 27.02
C ILE A 453 -46.71 -16.39 25.99
N PRO A 454 -47.01 -17.65 26.41
CA PRO A 454 -47.00 -18.78 25.47
C PRO A 454 -47.88 -18.58 24.22
N VAL A 455 -49.06 -17.96 24.36
CA VAL A 455 -49.93 -17.68 23.21
C VAL A 455 -49.34 -16.61 22.28
N SER A 456 -48.75 -15.53 22.82
CA SER A 456 -48.15 -14.51 21.96
C SER A 456 -46.95 -15.06 21.21
N LEU A 457 -46.12 -15.90 21.83
CA LEU A 457 -44.99 -16.58 21.18
C LEU A 457 -45.45 -17.54 20.07
N ALA A 458 -46.56 -18.27 20.28
CA ALA A 458 -47.14 -19.13 19.24
C ALA A 458 -47.60 -18.32 18.01
N ASN A 459 -47.97 -17.06 18.21
CA ASN A 459 -48.32 -16.10 17.16
C ASN A 459 -47.12 -15.26 16.67
N GLY A 460 -45.89 -15.74 16.92
CA GLY A 460 -44.66 -15.10 16.47
C GLY A 460 -44.08 -14.05 17.42
N GLY A 461 -44.68 -13.85 18.58
CA GLY A 461 -44.15 -13.04 19.68
C GLY A 461 -44.24 -11.53 19.48
N HIS A 462 -44.42 -10.82 20.59
CA HIS A 462 -44.16 -9.40 20.70
C HIS A 462 -42.68 -9.15 20.47
N ARG A 463 -42.39 -8.46 19.37
CA ARG A 463 -41.03 -8.27 18.88
C ARG A 463 -40.88 -6.96 18.11
N VAL A 464 -39.65 -6.51 17.97
CA VAL A 464 -39.25 -5.45 17.05
C VAL A 464 -37.96 -5.83 16.34
N GLY A 465 -37.83 -5.54 15.04
CA GLY A 465 -36.57 -5.71 14.33
C GLY A 465 -35.59 -4.60 14.68
N LEU A 466 -34.31 -4.94 14.74
CA LEU A 466 -33.17 -4.05 14.93
C LEU A 466 -32.23 -4.26 13.75
N THR A 467 -31.92 -3.19 13.02
CA THR A 467 -30.96 -3.20 11.91
C THR A 467 -29.78 -2.30 12.25
N ALA A 468 -28.57 -2.80 12.03
CA ALA A 468 -27.34 -2.01 12.06
C ALA A 468 -26.72 -1.95 10.66
N THR A 469 -26.29 -0.75 10.27
CA THR A 469 -25.63 -0.49 8.99
C THR A 469 -24.24 0.08 9.22
N VAL A 470 -23.26 -0.47 8.52
CA VAL A 470 -21.90 0.09 8.46
C VAL A 470 -21.90 1.23 7.46
N LEU A 471 -21.60 2.43 7.95
CA LEU A 471 -21.53 3.65 7.16
C LEU A 471 -20.14 3.84 6.56
N ASP A 472 -19.12 3.51 7.34
CA ASP A 472 -17.72 3.59 6.93
C ASP A 472 -16.90 2.53 7.66
N LEU A 473 -16.06 1.81 6.93
CA LEU A 473 -15.11 0.86 7.52
C LEU A 473 -13.90 1.56 8.14
N ASN A 474 -13.65 2.82 7.77
CA ASN A 474 -12.57 3.65 8.30
C ASN A 474 -11.22 2.92 8.26
N GLY A 475 -10.86 2.41 7.07
CA GLY A 475 -9.63 1.66 6.82
C GLY A 475 -9.65 0.16 7.19
N ASN A 476 -10.69 -0.34 7.85
CA ASN A 476 -10.85 -1.78 8.06
C ASN A 476 -11.21 -2.50 6.75
N THR A 477 -10.83 -3.77 6.60
CA THR A 477 -11.23 -4.59 5.44
C THR A 477 -12.45 -5.45 5.72
N GLY A 478 -12.92 -5.48 6.97
CA GLY A 478 -14.16 -6.11 7.38
C GLY A 478 -14.54 -5.76 8.82
N VAL A 479 -15.78 -6.04 9.19
CA VAL A 479 -16.28 -5.84 10.55
C VAL A 479 -17.10 -7.03 11.01
N THR A 480 -17.19 -7.21 12.33
CA THR A 480 -18.15 -8.10 12.98
C THR A 480 -19.15 -7.27 13.77
N LEU A 481 -20.44 -7.55 13.61
CA LEU A 481 -21.52 -6.88 14.32
C LEU A 481 -22.16 -7.82 15.34
N ALA A 482 -22.46 -7.30 16.53
CA ALA A 482 -23.21 -8.00 17.57
C ALA A 482 -24.19 -7.06 18.26
N ALA A 483 -25.33 -7.56 18.72
CA ALA A 483 -26.27 -6.81 19.54
C ALA A 483 -26.51 -7.54 20.86
N ARG A 484 -26.63 -6.80 21.96
CA ARG A 484 -26.94 -7.34 23.29
C ARG A 484 -27.61 -6.28 24.16
N LYS A 485 -28.30 -6.69 25.23
CA LYS A 485 -28.67 -5.76 26.30
C LYS A 485 -27.40 -5.26 27.00
N GLN A 486 -27.32 -3.95 27.24
CA GLN A 486 -26.28 -3.35 28.08
C GLN A 486 -26.43 -3.82 29.53
N PRO A 487 -25.38 -4.40 30.15
CA PRO A 487 -25.44 -4.83 31.54
C PRO A 487 -25.85 -3.68 32.48
N GLY A 488 -26.88 -3.91 33.29
CA GLY A 488 -27.37 -2.94 34.28
C GLY A 488 -28.17 -1.76 33.73
N SER A 489 -28.55 -1.75 32.45
CA SER A 489 -29.24 -0.62 31.81
C SER A 489 -30.69 -0.38 32.24
N GLY A 490 -31.26 -1.22 33.11
CA GLY A 490 -32.63 -1.11 33.60
C GLY A 490 -33.31 -2.46 33.84
N THR A 491 -34.58 -2.41 34.26
CA THR A 491 -35.39 -3.55 34.70
C THR A 491 -36.05 -4.33 33.57
N GLY A 492 -36.14 -3.74 32.37
CA GLY A 492 -36.67 -4.43 31.20
C GLY A 492 -35.69 -5.46 30.65
N GLU A 493 -36.21 -6.55 30.09
CA GLU A 493 -35.41 -7.58 29.42
C GLU A 493 -35.97 -7.88 28.03
N VAL A 494 -35.07 -8.25 27.11
CA VAL A 494 -35.42 -8.74 25.77
C VAL A 494 -34.49 -9.88 25.37
N ASP A 495 -35.01 -10.82 24.60
CA ASP A 495 -34.20 -11.83 23.92
C ASP A 495 -33.77 -11.29 22.56
N VAL A 496 -32.46 -11.13 22.37
CA VAL A 496 -31.85 -10.65 21.13
C VAL A 496 -31.50 -11.83 20.24
N VAL A 497 -32.24 -12.02 19.15
CA VAL A 497 -32.07 -13.15 18.24
C VAL A 497 -31.50 -12.66 16.92
N ALA A 498 -30.30 -13.12 16.55
CA ALA A 498 -29.71 -12.78 15.26
C ALA A 498 -30.50 -13.40 14.09
N GLU A 499 -30.68 -12.62 13.02
CA GLU A 499 -31.32 -13.09 11.79
C GLU A 499 -30.29 -13.65 10.81
N ALA A 500 -30.75 -14.28 9.73
CA ALA A 500 -29.89 -14.77 8.66
C ALA A 500 -29.15 -13.64 7.92
N VAL A 501 -29.68 -12.41 7.95
CA VAL A 501 -29.06 -11.23 7.37
C VAL A 501 -28.11 -10.61 8.40
N ALA A 502 -26.83 -10.48 8.05
CA ALA A 502 -25.83 -9.87 8.93
C ALA A 502 -26.23 -8.43 9.30
N GLY A 503 -26.09 -8.08 10.57
CA GLY A 503 -26.50 -6.78 11.08
C GLY A 503 -28.00 -6.65 11.33
N ARG A 504 -28.79 -7.74 11.27
CA ARG A 504 -30.19 -7.76 11.71
C ARG A 504 -30.42 -8.68 12.89
N TRP A 505 -31.25 -8.21 13.81
CA TRP A 505 -31.72 -8.95 14.96
C TRP A 505 -33.21 -8.72 15.16
N THR A 506 -33.88 -9.74 15.67
CA THR A 506 -35.22 -9.62 16.22
C THR A 506 -35.11 -9.51 17.75
N LEU A 507 -35.69 -8.47 18.33
CA LEU A 507 -35.77 -8.26 19.78
C LEU A 507 -37.13 -8.74 20.29
N TYR A 508 -37.18 -9.85 21.01
CA TYR A 508 -38.41 -10.33 21.65
C TYR A 508 -38.51 -9.80 23.07
N GLY A 509 -39.65 -9.26 23.49
CA GLY A 509 -39.84 -8.88 24.89
C GLY A 509 -39.76 -10.08 25.83
N SER A 510 -39.31 -9.84 27.07
CA SER A 510 -39.14 -10.89 28.08
C SER A 510 -40.41 -11.69 28.36
N GLY A 511 -40.27 -12.90 28.88
CA GLY A 511 -41.43 -13.66 29.38
C GLY A 511 -42.16 -12.91 30.51
N TYR A 512 -43.48 -12.81 30.45
CA TYR A 512 -44.32 -12.11 31.44
C TYR A 512 -44.06 -12.59 32.87
N ALA A 513 -43.92 -13.91 33.06
CA ALA A 513 -43.66 -14.54 34.34
C ALA A 513 -42.31 -14.14 34.99
N LEU A 514 -41.36 -13.60 34.21
CA LEU A 514 -40.08 -13.10 34.73
C LEU A 514 -40.23 -11.76 35.46
N GLY A 515 -41.36 -11.05 35.26
CA GLY A 515 -41.58 -9.71 35.84
C GLY A 515 -40.59 -8.64 35.34
N ALA A 516 -39.82 -8.95 34.29
CA ALA A 516 -38.75 -8.11 33.77
C ALA A 516 -39.28 -7.11 32.73
N SER A 517 -39.99 -6.09 33.21
CA SER A 517 -40.49 -4.96 32.43
C SER A 517 -39.85 -3.65 32.89
N GLY A 518 -39.75 -2.69 31.97
CA GLY A 518 -39.22 -1.35 32.19
C GLY A 518 -38.21 -0.93 31.14
N PRO A 519 -37.47 0.17 31.38
CA PRO A 519 -36.45 0.66 30.46
C PRO A 519 -35.28 -0.31 30.37
N LEU A 520 -34.63 -0.32 29.20
CA LEU A 520 -33.38 -1.01 28.93
C LEU A 520 -32.63 -0.30 27.79
N VAL A 521 -31.38 -0.69 27.56
CA VAL A 521 -30.57 -0.19 26.43
C VAL A 521 -30.00 -1.40 25.70
N ILE A 522 -30.13 -1.41 24.37
CA ILE A 522 -29.46 -2.36 23.50
C ILE A 522 -28.17 -1.73 22.99
N GLU A 523 -27.06 -2.42 23.19
CA GLU A 523 -25.77 -2.08 22.57
C GLU A 523 -25.62 -2.86 21.28
N VAL A 524 -25.43 -2.15 20.17
CA VAL A 524 -24.89 -2.68 18.93
C VAL A 524 -23.40 -2.42 18.91
N VAL A 525 -22.61 -3.48 18.89
CA VAL A 525 -21.16 -3.47 18.92
C VAL A 525 -20.63 -3.82 17.54
N CYS A 526 -19.78 -2.96 16.99
CA CYS A 526 -19.07 -3.17 15.74
C CYS A 526 -17.57 -3.29 16.00
N GLN A 527 -17.01 -4.45 15.71
CA GLN A 527 -15.58 -4.71 15.82
C GLN A 527 -14.95 -4.65 14.43
N GLY A 528 -14.03 -3.72 14.21
CA GLY A 528 -13.17 -3.72 13.03
C GLY A 528 -12.16 -4.86 13.09
N ASN A 529 -11.79 -5.40 11.93
CA ASN A 529 -10.79 -6.48 11.87
C ASN A 529 -9.34 -5.98 11.99
N LEU A 530 -9.08 -4.70 11.73
CA LEU A 530 -7.77 -4.06 11.89
C LEU A 530 -7.73 -3.11 13.09
N TRP A 531 -8.84 -2.44 13.37
CA TRP A 531 -8.95 -1.53 14.51
C TRP A 531 -9.35 -2.29 15.78
N PRO A 532 -8.56 -2.21 16.88
CA PRO A 532 -8.74 -3.08 18.03
C PRO A 532 -9.95 -2.71 18.91
N THR A 533 -10.37 -1.44 18.93
CA THR A 533 -11.41 -0.97 19.85
C THR A 533 -12.78 -0.95 19.18
N PRO A 534 -13.81 -1.65 19.69
CA PRO A 534 -15.11 -1.68 19.05
C PRO A 534 -15.84 -0.34 19.13
N THR A 535 -16.58 -0.02 18.07
CA THR A 535 -17.58 1.06 18.08
C THR A 535 -18.88 0.54 18.68
N VAL A 536 -19.47 1.28 19.61
CA VAL A 536 -20.74 0.90 20.25
C VAL A 536 -21.79 1.98 19.99
N VAL A 537 -22.94 1.57 19.45
CA VAL A 537 -24.14 2.40 19.33
C VAL A 537 -25.20 1.86 20.28
N THR A 538 -25.81 2.75 21.04
CA THR A 538 -26.86 2.39 22.01
C THR A 538 -28.24 2.73 21.46
N VAL A 539 -29.19 1.82 21.60
CA VAL A 539 -30.60 1.98 21.25
C VAL A 539 -31.43 1.84 22.53
N PRO A 540 -31.92 2.96 23.11
CA PRO A 540 -32.84 2.92 24.23
C PRO A 540 -34.14 2.20 23.86
N MET A 541 -34.60 1.31 24.74
CA MET A 541 -35.78 0.47 24.52
C MET A 541 -36.60 0.38 25.81
N THR A 542 -37.88 0.04 25.69
CA THR A 542 -38.74 -0.30 26.84
C THR A 542 -39.40 -1.66 26.64
N CYS A 543 -39.18 -2.59 27.57
CA CYS A 543 -39.99 -3.79 27.65
C CYS A 543 -41.23 -3.46 28.47
N VAL A 544 -42.37 -3.31 27.81
CA VAL A 544 -43.63 -2.89 28.43
C VAL A 544 -44.28 -4.11 29.07
N LYS A 545 -44.85 -3.94 30.26
CA LYS A 545 -45.62 -4.99 30.92
C LYS A 545 -46.83 -5.34 30.06
N LEU A 546 -47.07 -6.63 29.81
CA LEU A 546 -48.21 -7.03 28.95
C LEU A 546 -49.53 -6.54 29.54
N GLY A 547 -50.35 -5.87 28.74
CA GLY A 547 -51.63 -5.28 29.14
C GLY A 547 -51.57 -3.83 29.61
N ASP A 548 -50.39 -3.24 29.75
CA ASP A 548 -50.19 -1.79 29.97
C ASP A 548 -50.31 -1.07 28.62
N ILE A 549 -51.54 -0.70 28.25
CA ILE A 549 -51.91 -0.10 26.97
C ILE A 549 -51.57 1.38 26.97
N ASP A 550 -51.84 2.10 28.05
CA ASP A 550 -51.52 3.53 28.14
C ASP A 550 -50.04 3.83 28.44
N GLY A 551 -49.27 2.83 28.87
CA GLY A 551 -47.83 2.95 29.14
C GLY A 551 -47.51 3.58 30.50
N ASN A 552 -48.46 3.59 31.44
CA ASN A 552 -48.30 4.24 32.74
C ASN A 552 -47.55 3.39 33.79
N GLY A 553 -47.17 2.15 33.45
CA GLY A 553 -46.34 1.26 34.27
C GLY A 553 -47.06 0.03 34.83
N GLY A 554 -48.33 -0.20 34.47
CA GLY A 554 -49.10 -1.36 34.92
C GLY A 554 -50.27 -1.69 33.99
N ALA A 555 -50.76 -2.93 34.07
CA ALA A 555 -52.07 -3.28 33.50
C ALA A 555 -53.15 -2.96 34.53
N GLU A 556 -54.05 -2.03 34.21
CA GLU A 556 -55.04 -1.44 35.10
C GLU A 556 -56.44 -1.33 34.45
N PRO A 557 -57.51 -1.00 35.21
CA PRO A 557 -58.85 -0.82 34.64
C PRO A 557 -58.95 0.28 33.57
N THR A 558 -58.01 1.23 33.54
CA THR A 558 -57.91 2.26 32.49
C THR A 558 -57.49 1.65 31.15
N ASP A 559 -56.57 0.68 31.14
CA ASP A 559 -56.19 -0.07 29.92
C ASP A 559 -57.37 -0.86 29.37
N MET A 560 -58.13 -1.49 30.26
CA MET A 560 -59.36 -2.19 29.89
C MET A 560 -60.37 -1.23 29.24
N SER A 561 -60.51 -0.02 29.79
CA SER A 561 -61.38 0.99 29.22
C SER A 561 -60.91 1.43 27.83
N LEU A 562 -59.60 1.58 27.62
CA LEU A 562 -59.00 1.90 26.32
C LEU A 562 -59.23 0.80 25.28
N LEU A 563 -59.05 -0.46 25.67
CA LEU A 563 -59.31 -1.60 24.79
C LEU A 563 -60.79 -1.73 24.42
N ILE A 564 -61.70 -1.56 25.39
CA ILE A 564 -63.15 -1.54 25.13
C ILE A 564 -63.52 -0.41 24.17
N ASN A 565 -62.95 0.79 24.36
CA ASN A 565 -63.18 1.92 23.46
C ASN A 565 -62.71 1.58 22.04
N ARG A 566 -61.52 0.98 21.90
CA ARG A 566 -60.99 0.52 20.61
C ARG A 566 -61.92 -0.48 19.92
N LEU A 567 -62.43 -1.47 20.67
CA LEU A 567 -63.35 -2.50 20.16
C LEU A 567 -64.71 -1.93 19.74
N ASN A 568 -65.17 -0.86 20.41
CA ASN A 568 -66.39 -0.15 20.07
C ASN A 568 -66.22 0.86 18.93
N GLY A 569 -65.05 0.91 18.28
CA GLY A 569 -64.76 1.82 17.17
C GLY A 569 -64.58 3.27 17.58
N ILE A 570 -64.36 3.54 18.87
CA ILE A 570 -64.04 4.88 19.38
C ILE A 570 -62.56 5.16 19.06
N THR A 571 -62.28 6.31 18.44
CA THR A 571 -60.91 6.74 18.15
C THR A 571 -60.11 6.85 19.44
N THR A 572 -59.09 6.00 19.56
CA THR A 572 -58.10 6.05 20.63
C THR A 572 -57.09 7.17 20.37
N PRO A 573 -56.41 7.68 21.42
CA PRO A 573 -55.38 8.70 21.23
C PRO A 573 -54.33 8.26 20.20
N ALA A 574 -53.96 9.15 19.28
CA ALA A 574 -53.10 8.83 18.13
C ALA A 574 -51.66 8.48 18.56
N GLU A 575 -51.29 8.87 19.77
CA GLU A 575 -50.02 8.57 20.43
C GLU A 575 -49.89 7.12 20.92
N ILE A 576 -50.99 6.35 21.01
CA ILE A 576 -50.94 4.94 21.42
C ILE A 576 -50.80 4.06 20.18
N ASP A 577 -49.64 3.40 20.05
CA ASP A 577 -49.34 2.44 18.98
C ASP A 577 -50.42 1.35 18.91
N ALA A 578 -50.93 1.08 17.70
CA ALA A 578 -51.99 0.10 17.48
C ALA A 578 -51.63 -1.31 17.98
N LEU A 579 -50.35 -1.66 18.00
CA LEU A 579 -49.86 -2.93 18.54
C LEU A 579 -50.09 -3.06 20.06
N ARG A 580 -50.34 -1.95 20.77
CA ARG A 580 -50.66 -1.98 22.20
C ARG A 580 -52.00 -2.64 22.50
N PHE A 581 -52.87 -2.75 21.51
CA PHE A 581 -54.21 -3.33 21.65
C PHE A 581 -54.29 -4.81 21.24
N ASP A 582 -53.24 -5.35 20.61
CA ASP A 582 -53.10 -6.74 20.16
C ASP A 582 -52.22 -7.47 21.18
N LEU A 583 -52.80 -7.97 22.27
CA LEU A 583 -52.10 -8.56 23.41
C LEU A 583 -51.64 -10.00 23.15
N ASP A 584 -52.34 -10.75 22.30
CA ASP A 584 -51.97 -12.12 21.94
C ASP A 584 -51.20 -12.24 20.61
N ARG A 585 -50.96 -11.11 19.93
CA ARG A 585 -50.21 -10.98 18.68
C ARG A 585 -50.86 -11.67 17.48
N ASN A 586 -52.18 -11.86 17.48
CA ASN A 586 -52.86 -12.61 16.43
C ASN A 586 -53.34 -11.76 15.23
N GLY A 587 -53.14 -10.43 15.26
CA GLY A 587 -53.35 -9.58 14.09
C GLY A 587 -54.12 -8.28 14.33
N GLY A 588 -54.49 -7.95 15.57
CA GLY A 588 -55.13 -6.69 15.91
C GLY A 588 -56.00 -6.80 17.17
N ALA A 589 -56.64 -5.70 17.55
CA ALA A 589 -57.51 -5.65 18.72
C ALA A 589 -58.82 -6.43 18.49
N GLU A 590 -59.08 -7.43 19.33
CA GLU A 590 -60.30 -8.25 19.28
C GLU A 590 -60.81 -8.66 20.69
N PRO A 591 -62.01 -9.28 20.81
CA PRO A 591 -62.50 -9.74 22.12
C PRO A 591 -61.58 -10.74 22.83
N GLY A 592 -60.70 -11.43 22.09
CA GLY A 592 -59.65 -12.28 22.63
C GLY A 592 -58.67 -11.49 23.50
N ASP A 593 -58.22 -10.32 23.05
CA ASP A 593 -57.33 -9.44 23.83
C ASP A 593 -58.00 -8.93 25.09
N LEU A 594 -59.29 -8.59 25.03
CA LEU A 594 -60.03 -8.15 26.21
C LEU A 594 -60.14 -9.28 27.23
N SER A 595 -60.40 -10.50 26.76
CA SER A 595 -60.43 -11.69 27.62
C SER A 595 -59.07 -11.94 28.26
N LEU A 596 -57.99 -11.78 27.49
CA LEU A 596 -56.63 -11.89 27.99
C LEU A 596 -56.34 -10.80 29.05
N LEU A 597 -56.70 -9.55 28.79
CA LEU A 597 -56.53 -8.45 29.74
C LEU A 597 -57.27 -8.69 31.06
N VAL A 598 -58.48 -9.29 31.02
CA VAL A 598 -59.19 -9.72 32.23
C VAL A 598 -58.39 -10.77 33.01
N VAL A 599 -57.77 -11.73 32.33
CA VAL A 599 -56.89 -12.73 32.97
C VAL A 599 -55.67 -12.05 33.61
N ILE A 600 -55.06 -11.08 32.93
CA ILE A 600 -53.93 -10.29 33.45
C ILE A 600 -54.33 -9.55 34.74
N LEU A 601 -55.46 -8.82 34.72
CA LEU A 601 -55.94 -8.04 35.86
C LEU A 601 -56.33 -8.90 37.07
N ASN A 602 -56.76 -10.13 36.83
CA ASN A 602 -57.05 -11.10 37.89
C ASN A 602 -55.79 -11.82 38.41
N GLY A 603 -54.61 -11.54 37.86
CA GLY A 603 -53.34 -12.16 38.27
C GLY A 603 -53.27 -13.65 37.93
N MET A 604 -53.92 -14.08 36.84
CA MET A 604 -54.09 -15.48 36.46
C MET A 604 -53.16 -15.94 35.33
N LEU A 605 -52.12 -15.16 35.02
CA LEU A 605 -51.14 -15.42 33.96
C LEU A 605 -49.86 -16.10 34.44
#